data_AF-A0AAN8F4T0-F1
#
_entry.id   AF-A0AAN8F4T0-F1
#
_cell.length_a   1.000
_cell.length_b   1.000
_cell.length_c   1.000
_cell.angle_alpha   90.00
_cell.angle_beta   90.00
_cell.angle_gamma   90.00
#
_symmetry.space_group_name_H-M   'P 1'
#
loop_
_entity.id
_entity.type
_entity.pdbx_description
1 polymer ?
#
loop_
_entity_poly.entity_id
_entity_poly.type
_entity_poly.pdbx_seq_one_letter_code
_entity_poly.pdbx_strand_id
1 'polypeptide(L)'
;MQKDSRSGIYDTIVWAMGRDPQHGNLNLTAAGVKIDEPTGRIVVGEDDRSSTENIYAIGDVALGRPELTPTAIRAGQLLARRIFGGMNQTVNYDNVPTTVFTPLELGTVGYTEERAVKEFGSESIEVFHSHFTPFEYVVPQDPNSAHCYAKVVCLRNSPRKILGMHIVGPNAAEIIQGYAVALNVGITFEQLIDTIAIHPCTSEEFIKMHITKRSGLSPKVQGCCG
;
A
#
# COMPACT_ATOMS: atom_id res chain seq x y z
N MET A 1 30.87 0.08 -13.56
CA MET A 1 29.75 1.06 -13.63
C MET A 1 30.22 2.25 -14.43
N GLN A 2 29.73 2.41 -15.66
CA GLN A 2 30.01 3.58 -16.48
C GLN A 2 29.18 4.73 -15.89
N LYS A 3 29.84 5.76 -15.33
CA LYS A 3 29.15 6.98 -14.89
C LYS A 3 28.68 7.70 -16.14
N ASP A 4 27.41 7.54 -16.46
CA ASP A 4 26.72 8.25 -17.52
C ASP A 4 26.60 9.73 -17.07
N SER A 5 27.59 10.55 -17.38
CA SER A 5 27.61 11.97 -16.96
C SER A 5 26.65 12.77 -17.83
N ARG A 6 25.39 12.83 -17.44
CA ARG A 6 24.38 13.68 -18.07
C ARG A 6 24.51 15.10 -17.54
N SER A 7 24.72 16.06 -18.42
CA SER A 7 24.71 17.50 -18.11
C SER A 7 23.63 18.20 -18.91
N GLY A 8 22.90 19.13 -18.29
CA GLY A 8 21.85 19.90 -18.94
C GLY A 8 21.63 21.25 -18.25
N ILE A 9 21.03 22.20 -18.97
CA ILE A 9 20.60 23.50 -18.43
C ILE A 9 19.10 23.39 -18.15
N TYR A 10 18.70 23.81 -16.95
CA TYR A 10 17.31 23.75 -16.48
C TYR A 10 16.96 25.07 -15.80
N ASP A 11 15.70 25.49 -15.91
CA ASP A 11 15.20 26.68 -15.21
C ASP A 11 14.96 26.42 -13.71
N THR A 12 14.64 25.18 -13.35
CA THR A 12 14.30 24.80 -11.97
C THR A 12 14.73 23.38 -11.65
N ILE A 13 15.19 23.16 -10.42
CA ILE A 13 15.57 21.85 -9.87
C ILE A 13 14.71 21.58 -8.63
N VAL A 14 14.12 20.39 -8.56
CA VAL A 14 13.34 19.93 -7.40
C VAL A 14 14.05 18.75 -6.76
N TRP A 15 14.36 18.85 -5.46
CA TRP A 15 14.92 17.74 -4.67
C TRP A 15 13.83 17.02 -3.87
N ALA A 16 13.53 15.80 -4.27
CA ALA A 16 12.62 14.88 -3.58
C ALA A 16 13.34 13.56 -3.27
N MET A 17 14.43 13.65 -2.50
CA MET A 17 15.39 12.55 -2.27
C MET A 17 15.22 11.81 -0.95
N GLY A 18 14.11 12.06 -0.24
CA GLY A 18 13.86 11.53 1.10
C GLY A 18 13.61 12.63 2.13
N ARG A 19 13.38 12.21 3.37
CA ARG A 19 13.07 13.07 4.52
C ARG A 19 13.75 12.49 5.75
N ASP A 20 14.35 13.35 6.57
CA ASP A 20 14.99 12.96 7.82
C ASP A 20 14.22 13.54 9.03
N PRO A 21 14.11 12.80 10.13
CA PRO A 21 13.53 13.32 11.37
C PRO A 21 14.44 14.41 11.96
N GLN A 22 13.85 15.55 12.35
CA GLN A 22 14.57 16.64 12.99
C GLN A 22 14.27 16.71 14.49
N HIS A 23 15.09 16.03 15.29
CA HIS A 23 14.99 16.04 16.75
C HIS A 23 16.19 16.70 17.45
N GLY A 24 17.07 17.41 16.72
CA GLY A 24 18.30 18.00 17.29
C GLY A 24 18.08 19.01 18.42
N ASN A 25 16.93 19.67 18.45
CA ASN A 25 16.55 20.60 19.52
C ASN A 25 15.81 19.92 20.68
N LEU A 26 15.51 18.62 20.54
CA LEU A 26 14.89 17.80 21.56
C LEU A 26 16.03 17.03 22.21
N ASN A 27 16.37 17.36 23.46
CA ASN A 27 17.46 16.70 24.19
C ASN A 27 17.07 15.26 24.57
N LEU A 28 16.90 14.38 23.57
CA LEU A 28 16.36 13.03 23.70
C LEU A 28 17.20 12.16 24.62
N THR A 29 18.52 12.34 24.57
CA THR A 29 19.47 11.65 25.46
C THR A 29 19.20 11.98 26.93
N ALA A 30 19.03 13.27 27.26
CA ALA A 30 18.68 13.66 28.64
C ALA A 30 17.29 13.16 29.06
N ALA A 31 16.38 12.98 28.10
CA ALA A 31 15.05 12.42 28.33
C ALA A 31 15.02 10.88 28.37
N GLY A 32 16.15 10.19 28.17
CA GLY A 32 16.24 8.72 28.12
C GLY A 32 15.61 8.07 26.88
N VAL A 33 15.27 8.86 25.85
CA VAL A 33 14.62 8.38 24.64
C VAL A 33 15.68 7.82 23.67
N LYS A 34 15.55 6.54 23.30
CA LYS A 34 16.43 5.90 22.32
C LYS A 34 15.98 6.17 20.89
N ILE A 35 16.96 6.38 20.03
CA ILE A 35 16.80 6.49 18.58
C ILE A 35 17.50 5.32 17.88
N ASP A 36 17.04 5.00 16.69
CA ASP A 36 17.75 4.13 15.75
C ASP A 36 18.76 4.96 14.97
N GLU A 37 20.06 4.81 15.28
CA GLU A 37 21.14 5.62 14.71
C GLU A 37 21.16 5.66 13.17
N PRO A 38 20.94 4.54 12.44
CA PRO A 38 20.91 4.57 10.98
C PRO A 38 19.80 5.42 10.38
N THR A 39 18.64 5.51 11.02
CA THR A 39 17.45 6.19 10.48
C THR A 39 17.08 7.49 11.19
N GLY A 40 17.66 7.76 12.37
CA GLY A 40 17.30 8.88 13.24
C GLY A 40 15.90 8.78 13.86
N ARG A 41 15.20 7.64 13.71
CA ARG A 41 13.82 7.49 14.19
C ARG A 41 13.79 7.09 15.66
N ILE A 42 12.73 7.48 16.36
CA ILE A 42 12.51 7.11 17.76
C ILE A 42 12.09 5.64 17.83
N VAL A 43 12.78 4.85 18.64
CA VAL A 43 12.41 3.46 18.91
C VAL A 43 11.16 3.44 19.77
N VAL A 44 10.11 2.77 19.28
CA VAL A 44 8.83 2.65 19.98
C VAL A 44 8.36 1.20 20.09
N GLY A 45 7.57 0.91 21.13
CA GLY A 45 6.82 -0.33 21.28
C GLY A 45 5.54 -0.36 20.43
N GLU A 46 4.79 -1.46 20.54
CA GLU A 46 3.48 -1.65 19.88
C GLU A 46 2.42 -0.63 20.33
N ASP A 47 2.56 -0.10 21.54
CA ASP A 47 1.67 0.91 22.14
C ASP A 47 2.16 2.36 21.93
N ASP A 48 3.07 2.58 20.98
CA ASP A 48 3.67 3.87 20.62
C ASP A 48 4.55 4.50 21.72
N ARG A 49 4.86 3.75 22.79
CA ARG A 49 5.72 4.20 23.89
C ARG A 49 7.19 4.14 23.50
N SER A 50 7.95 5.16 23.88
CA SER A 50 9.40 5.18 23.70
C SER A 50 10.13 4.33 24.75
N SER A 51 11.45 4.43 24.82
CA SER A 51 12.25 3.81 25.90
C SER A 51 12.03 4.44 27.28
N THR A 52 11.36 5.59 27.35
CA THR A 52 10.98 6.26 28.60
C THR A 52 9.48 6.14 28.80
N GLU A 53 9.05 5.69 29.99
CA GLU A 53 7.68 5.22 30.25
C GLU A 53 6.58 6.25 29.95
N ASN A 54 6.84 7.53 30.22
CA ASN A 54 5.88 8.62 30.06
C ASN A 54 6.09 9.43 28.76
N ILE A 55 6.94 8.96 27.84
CA ILE A 55 7.22 9.61 26.56
C ILE A 55 6.80 8.68 25.42
N TYR A 56 6.02 9.21 24.49
CA TYR A 56 5.46 8.50 23.34
C TYR A 56 5.90 9.19 22.05
N ALA A 57 5.96 8.42 20.95
CA ALA A 57 6.22 8.96 19.62
C ALA A 57 5.27 8.30 18.61
N ILE A 58 4.66 9.11 17.75
CA ILE A 58 3.68 8.69 16.74
C ILE A 58 3.99 9.37 15.39
N GLY A 59 3.48 8.79 14.30
CA GLY A 59 3.71 9.30 12.95
C GLY A 59 5.12 9.02 12.44
N ASP A 60 5.59 9.84 11.50
CA ASP A 60 6.80 9.58 10.71
C ASP A 60 8.09 9.39 11.53
N VAL A 61 8.15 9.99 12.73
CA VAL A 61 9.30 9.90 13.63
C VAL A 61 9.41 8.54 14.32
N ALA A 62 8.32 7.76 14.38
CA ALA A 62 8.30 6.47 15.01
C ALA A 62 8.91 5.38 14.10
N LEU A 63 9.89 4.64 14.63
CA LEU A 63 10.59 3.61 13.88
C LEU A 63 9.61 2.52 13.39
N GLY A 64 9.72 2.16 12.12
CA GLY A 64 8.95 1.06 11.52
C GLY A 64 7.47 1.35 11.30
N ARG A 65 7.01 2.60 11.50
CA ARG A 65 5.62 3.00 11.21
C ARG A 65 5.48 3.54 9.78
N PRO A 66 4.35 3.28 9.09
CA PRO A 66 4.07 3.92 7.81
C PRO A 66 3.96 5.44 7.96
N GLU A 67 4.69 6.16 7.12
CA GLU A 67 4.78 7.63 7.07
C GLU A 67 3.60 8.24 6.31
N LEU A 68 2.40 8.08 6.85
CA LEU A 68 1.15 8.50 6.23
C LEU A 68 0.29 9.30 7.21
N THR A 69 -0.37 10.34 6.71
CA THR A 69 -1.24 11.18 7.53
C THR A 69 -2.32 10.37 8.28
N PRO A 70 -3.06 9.42 7.66
CA PRO A 70 -4.10 8.67 8.37
C PRO A 70 -3.55 7.76 9.48
N THR A 71 -2.35 7.19 9.31
CA THR A 71 -1.73 6.33 10.35
C THR A 71 -1.33 7.16 11.56
N ALA A 72 -0.74 8.34 11.35
CA ALA A 72 -0.39 9.28 12.42
C ALA A 72 -1.63 9.76 13.19
N ILE A 73 -2.71 10.13 12.50
CA ILE A 73 -3.97 10.54 13.13
C ILE A 73 -4.54 9.40 13.97
N ARG A 74 -4.59 8.19 13.42
CA ARG A 74 -5.14 7.01 14.11
C ARG A 74 -4.30 6.65 15.35
N ALA A 75 -2.98 6.73 15.24
CA ALA A 75 -2.07 6.54 16.37
C ALA A 75 -2.32 7.54 17.49
N GLY A 76 -2.42 8.83 17.18
CA GLY A 76 -2.72 9.87 18.17
C GLY A 76 -4.08 9.67 18.85
N GLN A 77 -5.12 9.34 18.08
CA GLN A 77 -6.46 9.07 18.63
C GLN A 77 -6.47 7.88 19.58
N LEU A 78 -5.86 6.76 19.19
CA LEU A 78 -5.82 5.55 20.01
C LEU A 78 -4.92 5.74 21.23
N LEU A 79 -3.78 6.42 21.08
CA LEU A 79 -2.90 6.74 22.20
C LEU A 79 -3.63 7.59 23.25
N ALA A 80 -4.32 8.66 22.86
CA ALA A 80 -5.10 9.49 23.78
C ALA A 80 -6.19 8.67 24.50
N ARG A 81 -6.86 7.76 23.80
CA ARG A 81 -7.87 6.85 24.38
C ARG A 81 -7.25 5.84 25.35
N ARG A 82 -6.02 5.39 25.13
CA ARG A 82 -5.30 4.52 26.08
C ARG A 82 -4.94 5.27 27.36
N ILE A 83 -4.33 6.45 27.21
CA ILE A 83 -3.85 7.25 28.35
C ILE A 83 -5.01 7.78 29.21
N PHE A 84 -6.05 8.33 28.58
CA PHE A 84 -7.12 9.06 29.28
C PHE A 84 -8.46 8.34 29.32
N GLY A 85 -8.67 7.33 28.46
CA GLY A 85 -9.98 6.68 28.27
C GLY A 85 -10.05 5.23 28.75
N GLY A 86 -8.97 4.68 29.32
CA GLY A 86 -8.93 3.29 29.81
C GLY A 86 -9.08 2.22 28.71
N MET A 87 -8.88 2.59 27.44
CA MET A 87 -8.85 1.63 26.34
C MET A 87 -7.49 0.94 26.25
N ASN A 88 -7.45 -0.27 25.68
CA ASN A 88 -6.19 -1.00 25.43
C ASN A 88 -5.89 -1.18 23.93
N GLN A 89 -6.66 -0.54 23.05
CA GLN A 89 -6.55 -0.71 21.61
C GLN A 89 -5.31 0.00 21.05
N THR A 90 -4.50 -0.73 20.28
CA THR A 90 -3.37 -0.22 19.49
C THR A 90 -3.75 -0.10 18.00
N VAL A 91 -2.93 0.62 17.24
CA VAL A 91 -3.13 0.73 15.79
C VAL A 91 -2.74 -0.60 15.14
N ASN A 92 -3.60 -1.12 14.28
CA ASN A 92 -3.19 -2.15 13.34
C ASN A 92 -2.44 -1.48 12.18
N TYR A 93 -1.13 -1.70 12.09
CA TYR A 93 -0.28 -1.20 11.01
C TYR A 93 -0.14 -2.20 9.85
N ASP A 94 -0.78 -3.36 9.94
CA ASP A 94 -0.86 -4.30 8.84
C ASP A 94 -1.81 -3.77 7.75
N ASN A 95 -1.50 -4.08 6.49
CA ASN A 95 -2.33 -3.78 5.33
C ASN A 95 -2.83 -2.31 5.25
N VAL A 96 -2.00 -1.35 5.66
CA VAL A 96 -2.31 0.07 5.48
C VAL A 96 -2.37 0.38 3.97
N PRO A 97 -3.52 0.80 3.42
CA PRO A 97 -3.63 1.14 2.00
C PRO A 97 -2.83 2.40 1.68
N THR A 98 -2.29 2.46 0.48
CA THR A 98 -1.50 3.60 -0.02
C THR A 98 -1.83 3.85 -1.48
N THR A 99 -1.88 5.12 -1.87
CA THR A 99 -1.98 5.52 -3.28
C THR A 99 -0.87 6.51 -3.64
N VAL A 100 -0.24 6.29 -4.79
CA VAL A 100 0.66 7.23 -5.44
C VAL A 100 -0.13 7.99 -6.50
N PHE A 101 -0.25 9.31 -6.33
CA PHE A 101 -1.04 10.19 -7.21
C PHE A 101 -0.23 10.70 -8.40
N THR A 102 0.27 9.76 -9.21
CA THR A 102 0.82 10.04 -10.54
C THR A 102 -0.30 10.37 -11.55
N PRO A 103 0.00 10.87 -12.75
CA PRO A 103 -1.03 11.14 -13.77
C PRO A 103 -1.97 9.96 -14.05
N LEU A 104 -1.45 8.74 -13.94
CA LEU A 104 -2.25 7.53 -13.77
C LEU A 104 -1.99 7.01 -12.35
N GLU A 105 -3.00 7.01 -11.49
CA GLU A 105 -2.83 6.68 -10.08
C GLU A 105 -2.45 5.20 -9.88
N LEU A 106 -1.73 4.92 -8.80
CA LEU A 106 -1.39 3.57 -8.36
C LEU A 106 -1.86 3.37 -6.93
N GLY A 107 -2.84 2.50 -6.72
CA GLY A 107 -3.38 2.13 -5.41
C GLY A 107 -2.91 0.73 -5.02
N THR A 108 -2.52 0.56 -3.74
CA THR A 108 -2.07 -0.73 -3.21
C THR A 108 -2.51 -0.96 -1.77
N VAL A 109 -2.75 -2.21 -1.41
CA VAL A 109 -2.95 -2.68 -0.04
C VAL A 109 -2.29 -4.04 0.14
N GLY A 110 -1.63 -4.25 1.27
CA GLY A 110 -1.05 -5.54 1.66
C GLY A 110 0.31 -5.82 1.03
N TYR A 111 0.57 -7.08 0.73
CA TYR A 111 1.85 -7.55 0.23
C TYR A 111 2.09 -7.15 -1.23
N THR A 112 3.29 -6.67 -1.52
CA THR A 112 3.82 -6.75 -2.88
C THR A 112 4.09 -8.20 -3.25
N GLU A 113 4.22 -8.47 -4.55
CA GLU A 113 4.41 -9.83 -5.06
C GLU A 113 5.75 -10.42 -4.61
N GLU A 114 6.81 -9.64 -4.74
CA GLU A 114 8.15 -9.97 -4.29
C GLU A 114 8.24 -10.13 -2.77
N ARG A 115 7.50 -9.32 -1.99
CA ARG A 115 7.42 -9.51 -0.53
C ARG A 115 6.69 -10.81 -0.19
N ALA A 116 5.57 -11.11 -0.85
CA ALA A 116 4.85 -12.36 -0.65
C ALA A 116 5.71 -13.58 -1.01
N VAL A 117 6.45 -13.54 -2.12
CA VAL A 117 7.37 -14.62 -2.50
C VAL A 117 8.50 -14.77 -1.50
N LYS A 118 9.08 -13.67 -1.02
CA LYS A 118 10.14 -13.70 0.00
C LYS A 118 9.68 -14.33 1.31
N GLU A 119 8.43 -14.09 1.70
CA GLU A 119 7.89 -14.52 3.01
C GLU A 119 7.28 -15.93 2.98
N PHE A 120 6.56 -16.28 1.91
CA PHE A 120 5.79 -17.53 1.82
C PHE A 120 6.37 -18.54 0.81
N GLY A 121 7.36 -18.13 0.01
CA GLY A 121 7.95 -18.93 -1.07
C GLY A 121 7.15 -18.87 -2.38
N SER A 122 7.84 -18.94 -3.51
CA SER A 122 7.23 -18.82 -4.85
C SER A 122 6.15 -19.87 -5.11
N GLU A 123 6.32 -21.09 -4.57
CA GLU A 123 5.38 -22.18 -4.77
C GLU A 123 4.06 -22.02 -4.01
N SER A 124 4.03 -21.13 -3.02
CA SER A 124 2.85 -20.84 -2.20
C SER A 124 2.01 -19.69 -2.75
N ILE A 125 2.51 -18.93 -3.73
CA ILE A 125 1.88 -17.70 -4.22
C ILE A 125 1.24 -17.89 -5.59
N GLU A 126 0.02 -17.37 -5.74
CA GLU A 126 -0.66 -17.16 -7.01
C GLU A 126 -0.88 -15.66 -7.23
N VAL A 127 -0.76 -15.22 -8.48
CA VAL A 127 -1.00 -13.83 -8.84
C VAL A 127 -1.99 -13.79 -9.99
N PHE A 128 -3.21 -13.34 -9.68
CA PHE A 128 -4.23 -13.03 -10.68
C PHE A 128 -4.00 -11.62 -11.18
N HIS A 129 -4.15 -11.41 -12.49
CA HIS A 129 -3.91 -10.10 -13.08
C HIS A 129 -4.65 -9.88 -14.38
N SER A 130 -4.87 -8.61 -14.69
CA SER A 130 -5.57 -8.19 -15.91
C SER A 130 -5.19 -6.75 -16.26
N HIS A 131 -5.04 -6.47 -17.55
CA HIS A 131 -5.21 -5.11 -18.06
C HIS A 131 -6.69 -4.79 -18.16
N PHE A 132 -7.05 -3.52 -18.17
CA PHE A 132 -8.43 -3.11 -18.39
C PHE A 132 -8.48 -1.77 -19.08
N THR A 133 -9.66 -1.39 -19.58
CA THR A 133 -9.90 -0.06 -20.12
C THR A 133 -11.08 0.54 -19.37
N PRO A 134 -10.86 1.61 -18.58
CA PRO A 134 -11.95 2.36 -17.98
C PRO A 134 -12.98 2.74 -19.05
N PHE A 135 -14.26 2.62 -18.74
CA PHE A 135 -15.32 2.91 -19.71
C PHE A 135 -15.24 4.36 -20.22
N GLU A 136 -14.86 5.28 -19.33
CA GLU A 136 -14.64 6.69 -19.60
C GLU A 136 -13.52 6.95 -20.61
N TYR A 137 -12.59 6.00 -20.80
CA TYR A 137 -11.46 6.11 -21.73
C TYR A 137 -11.78 5.60 -23.13
N VAL A 138 -12.88 4.87 -23.31
CA VAL A 138 -13.25 4.24 -24.59
C VAL A 138 -13.56 5.28 -25.66
N VAL A 139 -14.49 6.20 -25.37
CA VAL A 139 -14.91 7.26 -26.32
C VAL A 139 -13.78 8.24 -26.65
N PRO A 140 -13.02 8.80 -25.69
CA PRO A 140 -11.92 9.70 -25.99
C PRO A 140 -10.68 8.99 -26.54
N GLN A 141 -10.65 7.65 -26.57
CA GLN A 141 -9.49 6.85 -26.97
C GLN A 141 -8.24 7.23 -26.17
N ASP A 142 -8.39 7.35 -24.85
CA ASP A 142 -7.31 7.81 -23.98
C ASP A 142 -6.12 6.83 -24.05
N PRO A 143 -4.90 7.29 -24.39
CA PRO A 143 -3.73 6.43 -24.49
C PRO A 143 -3.34 5.77 -23.15
N ASN A 144 -3.75 6.33 -22.02
CA ASN A 144 -3.54 5.76 -20.69
C ASN A 144 -4.29 4.43 -20.49
N SER A 145 -5.31 4.14 -21.30
CA SER A 145 -6.02 2.85 -21.27
C SER A 145 -5.09 1.64 -21.43
N ALA A 146 -4.03 1.75 -22.24
CA ALA A 146 -3.05 0.68 -22.45
C ALA A 146 -2.18 0.40 -21.20
N HIS A 147 -2.18 1.31 -20.22
CA HIS A 147 -1.37 1.24 -19.02
C HIS A 147 -2.17 0.88 -17.76
N CYS A 148 -3.50 0.83 -17.86
CA CYS A 148 -4.37 0.40 -16.78
C CYS A 148 -4.18 -1.10 -16.51
N TYR A 149 -3.98 -1.45 -15.25
CA TYR A 149 -3.61 -2.80 -14.84
C TYR A 149 -4.01 -3.06 -13.38
N ALA A 150 -4.52 -4.24 -13.09
CA ALA A 150 -4.82 -4.66 -11.73
C ALA A 150 -4.27 -6.06 -11.45
N LYS A 151 -3.89 -6.31 -10.19
CA LYS A 151 -3.47 -7.63 -9.73
C LYS A 151 -3.89 -7.95 -8.31
N VAL A 152 -4.11 -9.23 -8.06
CA VAL A 152 -4.36 -9.82 -6.74
C VAL A 152 -3.27 -10.83 -6.44
N VAL A 153 -2.60 -10.67 -5.31
CA VAL A 153 -1.60 -11.59 -4.78
C VAL A 153 -2.29 -12.41 -3.68
N CYS A 154 -2.33 -13.73 -3.82
CA CYS A 154 -2.95 -14.61 -2.84
C CYS A 154 -2.12 -15.87 -2.58
N LEU A 155 -2.43 -16.56 -1.48
CA LEU A 155 -1.93 -17.90 -1.26
C LEU A 155 -2.56 -18.88 -2.27
N ARG A 156 -1.85 -19.96 -2.61
CA ARG A 156 -2.33 -21.03 -3.50
C ARG A 156 -3.17 -22.08 -2.80
N ASN A 157 -2.89 -22.35 -1.53
CA ASN A 157 -3.68 -23.30 -0.76
C ASN A 157 -5.09 -22.75 -0.53
N SER A 158 -6.06 -23.66 -0.51
CA SER A 158 -7.42 -23.29 -0.10
C SER A 158 -7.48 -23.12 1.42
N PRO A 159 -8.20 -22.11 1.94
CA PRO A 159 -8.85 -21.03 1.18
C PRO A 159 -7.82 -20.01 0.70
N ARG A 160 -7.87 -19.59 -0.58
CA ARG A 160 -6.85 -18.73 -1.22
C ARG A 160 -6.88 -17.32 -0.65
N LYS A 161 -6.33 -17.14 0.55
CA LYS A 161 -6.31 -15.87 1.28
C LYS A 161 -5.60 -14.81 0.45
N ILE A 162 -6.25 -13.67 0.26
CA ILE A 162 -5.64 -12.53 -0.43
C ILE A 162 -4.61 -11.89 0.52
N LEU A 163 -3.40 -11.71 0.01
CA LEU A 163 -2.28 -11.08 0.71
C LEU A 163 -2.09 -9.64 0.25
N GLY A 164 -2.40 -9.32 -1.01
CA GLY A 164 -2.26 -7.96 -1.52
C GLY A 164 -3.09 -7.70 -2.77
N MET A 165 -3.49 -6.45 -2.96
CA MET A 165 -4.23 -5.98 -4.13
C MET A 165 -3.57 -4.70 -4.63
N HIS A 166 -3.47 -4.58 -5.95
CA HIS A 166 -2.78 -3.47 -6.60
C HIS A 166 -3.54 -3.08 -7.86
N ILE A 167 -3.71 -1.78 -8.08
CA ILE A 167 -4.36 -1.23 -9.27
C ILE A 167 -3.63 0.01 -9.76
N VAL A 168 -3.48 0.10 -11.08
CA VAL A 168 -3.03 1.26 -11.82
C VAL A 168 -4.18 1.68 -12.71
N GLY A 169 -4.73 2.88 -12.49
CA GLY A 169 -5.97 3.31 -13.12
C GLY A 169 -6.54 4.59 -12.51
N PRO A 170 -7.64 5.12 -13.09
CA PRO A 170 -8.32 6.27 -12.51
C PRO A 170 -8.94 5.93 -11.15
N ASN A 171 -8.94 6.90 -10.23
CA ASN A 171 -9.55 6.79 -8.89
C ASN A 171 -9.03 5.59 -8.08
N ALA A 172 -7.75 5.28 -8.17
CA ALA A 172 -7.16 4.12 -7.52
C ALA A 172 -7.26 4.20 -5.99
N ALA A 173 -7.22 5.42 -5.42
CA ALA A 173 -7.46 5.64 -3.99
C ALA A 173 -8.86 5.21 -3.54
N GLU A 174 -9.89 5.60 -4.29
CA GLU A 174 -11.29 5.27 -3.98
C GLU A 174 -11.53 3.77 -4.03
N ILE A 175 -10.94 3.11 -5.04
CA ILE A 175 -11.06 1.68 -5.26
C ILE A 175 -10.36 0.90 -4.12
N ILE A 176 -9.08 1.21 -3.84
CA ILE A 176 -8.29 0.41 -2.92
C ILE A 176 -8.75 0.54 -1.46
N GLN A 177 -9.38 1.65 -1.10
CA GLN A 177 -9.89 1.89 0.25
C GLN A 177 -10.92 0.85 0.69
N GLY A 178 -11.83 0.43 -0.21
CA GLY A 178 -12.81 -0.62 0.07
C GLY A 178 -12.16 -1.99 0.25
N TYR A 179 -11.21 -2.34 -0.62
CA TYR A 179 -10.47 -3.60 -0.52
C TYR A 179 -9.54 -3.68 0.69
N ALA A 180 -9.09 -2.54 1.23
CA ALA A 180 -8.35 -2.52 2.48
C ALA A 180 -9.17 -3.04 3.67
N VAL A 181 -10.47 -2.72 3.70
CA VAL A 181 -11.39 -3.29 4.69
C VAL A 181 -11.51 -4.81 4.48
N ALA A 182 -11.66 -5.26 3.24
CA ALA A 182 -11.77 -6.68 2.89
C ALA A 182 -10.51 -7.49 3.28
N LEU A 183 -9.31 -6.96 3.04
CA LEU A 183 -8.05 -7.59 3.46
C LEU A 183 -7.96 -7.73 4.98
N ASN A 184 -8.37 -6.69 5.71
CA ASN A 184 -8.33 -6.68 7.18
C ASN A 184 -9.31 -7.66 7.82
N VAL A 185 -10.38 -8.04 7.13
CA VAL A 185 -11.29 -9.13 7.57
C VAL A 185 -10.91 -10.50 7.00
N GLY A 186 -9.84 -10.59 6.19
CA GLY A 186 -9.29 -11.85 5.71
C GLY A 186 -10.00 -12.44 4.48
N ILE A 187 -10.41 -11.60 3.53
CA ILE A 187 -11.04 -12.04 2.27
C ILE A 187 -10.21 -13.09 1.51
N THR A 188 -10.89 -14.06 0.91
CA THR A 188 -10.31 -15.07 0.02
C THR A 188 -10.58 -14.72 -1.44
N PHE A 189 -9.77 -15.27 -2.35
CA PHE A 189 -9.97 -15.07 -3.78
C PHE A 189 -11.33 -15.59 -4.26
N GLU A 190 -11.82 -16.71 -3.72
CA GLU A 190 -13.16 -17.23 -4.01
C GLU A 190 -14.25 -16.22 -3.64
N GLN A 191 -14.19 -15.67 -2.42
CA GLN A 191 -15.15 -14.65 -1.98
C GLN A 191 -15.13 -13.40 -2.86
N LEU A 192 -13.95 -13.02 -3.35
CA LEU A 192 -13.80 -11.89 -4.26
C LEU A 192 -14.52 -12.14 -5.59
N ILE A 193 -14.30 -13.29 -6.24
CA ILE A 193 -14.89 -13.60 -7.55
C ILE A 193 -16.38 -14.01 -7.48
N ASP A 194 -16.84 -14.51 -6.33
CA ASP A 194 -18.26 -14.82 -6.09
C ASP A 194 -19.12 -13.56 -5.87
N THR A 195 -18.48 -12.40 -5.69
CA THR A 195 -19.17 -11.11 -5.50
C THR A 195 -19.79 -10.65 -6.82
N ILE A 196 -21.04 -10.17 -6.80
CA ILE A 196 -21.67 -9.54 -7.97
C ILE A 196 -21.06 -8.16 -8.18
N ALA A 197 -20.51 -7.94 -9.37
CA ALA A 197 -19.89 -6.68 -9.74
C ALA A 197 -20.91 -5.58 -10.08
N ILE A 198 -20.54 -4.32 -9.80
CA ILE A 198 -21.21 -3.14 -10.33
C ILE A 198 -20.71 -2.89 -11.75
N HIS A 199 -21.59 -2.59 -12.70
CA HIS A 199 -21.21 -2.33 -14.10
C HIS A 199 -21.93 -1.11 -14.69
N PRO A 200 -21.23 -0.22 -15.43
CA PRO A 200 -19.78 -0.18 -15.62
C PRO A 200 -19.07 0.47 -14.42
N CYS A 201 -17.99 -0.13 -13.92
CA CYS A 201 -17.08 0.55 -12.99
C CYS A 201 -15.66 -0.01 -13.04
N THR A 202 -14.63 0.83 -12.85
CA THR A 202 -13.22 0.36 -12.91
C THR A 202 -12.92 -0.73 -11.87
N SER A 203 -13.53 -0.65 -10.68
CA SER A 203 -13.31 -1.61 -9.60
C SER A 203 -13.80 -3.03 -9.93
N GLU A 204 -14.71 -3.19 -10.87
CA GLU A 204 -15.25 -4.50 -11.26
C GLU A 204 -14.18 -5.43 -11.81
N GLU A 205 -13.05 -4.88 -12.28
CA GLU A 205 -11.97 -5.67 -12.85
C GLU A 205 -11.42 -6.71 -11.87
N PHE A 206 -11.33 -6.38 -10.58
CA PHE A 206 -10.89 -7.34 -9.55
C PHE A 206 -11.78 -8.57 -9.44
N ILE A 207 -13.07 -8.42 -9.77
CA ILE A 207 -14.07 -9.49 -9.67
C ILE A 207 -14.01 -10.41 -10.89
N LYS A 208 -13.59 -9.90 -12.05
CA LYS A 208 -13.55 -10.63 -13.33
C LYS A 208 -12.24 -11.37 -13.59
N MET A 209 -11.23 -11.21 -12.73
CA MET A 209 -9.91 -11.79 -12.94
C MET A 209 -9.94 -13.32 -12.88
N HIS A 210 -9.32 -13.95 -13.88
CA HIS A 210 -9.14 -15.41 -13.93
C HIS A 210 -7.76 -15.83 -14.46
N ILE A 211 -7.05 -14.93 -15.16
CA ILE A 211 -5.71 -15.16 -15.68
C ILE A 211 -4.69 -15.06 -14.54
N THR A 212 -3.82 -16.06 -14.43
CA THR A 212 -2.70 -16.03 -13.48
C THR A 212 -1.37 -15.85 -14.19
N LYS A 213 -0.41 -15.19 -13.54
CA LYS A 213 0.97 -15.09 -14.05
C LYS A 213 1.61 -16.46 -14.27
N ARG A 214 1.34 -17.42 -13.39
CA ARG A 214 1.89 -18.78 -13.48
C ARG A 214 1.41 -19.53 -14.72
N SER A 215 0.21 -19.24 -15.21
CA SER A 215 -0.33 -19.85 -16.43
C SER A 215 0.43 -19.45 -17.69
N GLY A 216 1.16 -18.33 -17.67
CA GLY A 216 1.83 -17.76 -18.85
C GLY A 216 0.88 -17.13 -19.88
N LEU A 217 -0.42 -17.10 -19.61
CA LEU A 217 -1.39 -16.45 -20.49
C LEU A 217 -1.24 -14.92 -20.45
N SER A 218 -1.60 -14.27 -21.55
CA SER A 218 -1.53 -12.81 -21.64
C SER A 218 -2.64 -12.16 -20.80
N PRO A 219 -2.33 -11.16 -19.95
CA PRO A 219 -3.34 -10.43 -19.17
C PRO A 219 -4.10 -9.37 -19.99
N LYS A 220 -3.87 -9.26 -21.30
CA LYS A 220 -4.55 -8.27 -22.14
C LYS A 220 -5.99 -8.71 -22.40
N VAL A 221 -6.95 -7.82 -22.15
CA VAL A 221 -8.37 -8.04 -22.51
C VAL A 221 -8.48 -8.21 -24.01
N GLN A 222 -9.05 -9.32 -24.46
CA GLN A 222 -9.37 -9.54 -25.87
C GLN A 222 -10.71 -8.86 -26.19
N GLY A 223 -10.66 -7.61 -26.66
CA GLY A 223 -11.80 -6.93 -27.29
C GLY A 223 -12.96 -6.53 -26.38
N CYS A 224 -13.95 -5.87 -26.98
CA CYS A 224 -15.17 -5.43 -26.30
C CYS A 224 -16.14 -6.61 -26.18
N CYS A 225 -16.26 -7.13 -24.96
CA CYS A 225 -17.28 -8.06 -24.47
C CYS A 225 -17.09 -9.56 -24.81
N GLY A 226 -16.75 -10.35 -23.78
CA GLY A 226 -16.96 -11.80 -23.75
C GLY A 226 -15.78 -12.65 -24.18
#